data_AF-A0A542KQY8-F1
#
_entry.id   AF-A0A542KQY8-F1
#
_cell.length_a   1.000
_cell.length_b   1.000
_cell.length_c   1.000
_cell.angle_alpha   90.00
_cell.angle_beta   90.00
_cell.angle_gamma   90.00
#
_symmetry.space_group_name_H-M   'P 1'
#
loop_
_entity.id
_entity.type
_entity.pdbx_description
1 polymer ?
#
loop_
_entity_poly.entity_id
_entity_poly.type
_entity_poly.pdbx_seq_one_letter_code
_entity_poly.pdbx_strand_id
1 'polypeptide(L)'
;MPTREDVLDLLRSGGTYEDIGDRLGIHPGLAYMIATGLPADGGDVPSPEELTGREGLLPGSSQHLVNPPTEVPTRDPTVERWLRARAVADGPMREAAARRTARPPQPAEQEADDDLLTVLVRDHNQIKYIQEQLEAVPGVRQGGGAEQQQRRVSLVDMIRERLAVHEAAEEEHFWPAVRKALPDGEDLARQGRGQEREGKDLLAALEGMPGDDDQFDELVEKLATALRKHVAFEDAVLLRLQDTLPLEQWEKLGRRIQRAKRRAPTRQHPHAPDTPPWNKLGAVTATPLDRARDALGHRPAEREGQAEAGDAADADGRPDDERR
;
A
#
# COMPACT_ATOMS: atom_id res chain seq x y z
N MET A 1 30.63 -8.91 -35.37
CA MET A 1 30.36 -8.17 -34.13
C MET A 1 29.94 -6.78 -34.54
N PRO A 2 28.75 -6.31 -34.15
CA PRO A 2 28.30 -4.96 -34.45
C PRO A 2 29.26 -3.92 -33.89
N THR A 3 29.47 -2.83 -34.62
CA THR A 3 30.34 -1.74 -34.19
C THR A 3 29.55 -0.69 -33.39
N ARG A 4 30.28 0.19 -32.69
CA ARG A 4 29.70 1.34 -31.99
C ARG A 4 28.92 2.24 -32.95
N GLU A 5 29.44 2.45 -34.16
CA GLU A 5 28.80 3.29 -35.17
C GLU A 5 27.49 2.68 -35.68
N ASP A 6 27.46 1.36 -35.92
CA ASP A 6 26.24 0.64 -36.32
C ASP A 6 25.08 0.82 -35.31
N VAL A 7 25.39 0.79 -34.01
CA VAL A 7 24.40 0.96 -32.94
C VAL A 7 23.96 2.42 -32.84
N LEU A 8 24.90 3.37 -32.90
CA LEU A 8 24.59 4.81 -32.81
C LEU A 8 23.78 5.33 -34.01
N ASP A 9 24.03 4.82 -35.21
CA ASP A 9 23.24 5.16 -36.39
C ASP A 9 21.78 4.72 -36.23
N LEU A 10 21.55 3.53 -35.68
CA LEU A 10 20.20 3.03 -35.43
C LEU A 10 19.49 3.82 -34.32
N LEU A 11 20.21 4.22 -33.25
CA LEU A 11 19.67 5.12 -32.22
C LEU A 11 19.31 6.49 -32.81
N ARG A 12 20.17 7.07 -33.65
CA ARG A 12 19.91 8.34 -34.34
C ARG A 12 18.72 8.26 -35.30
N SER A 13 18.43 7.07 -35.83
CA SER A 13 17.23 6.80 -36.63
C SER A 13 15.95 6.60 -35.79
N GLY A 14 16.04 6.70 -34.46
CA GLY A 14 14.91 6.60 -33.53
C GLY A 14 14.63 5.19 -33.00
N GLY A 15 15.52 4.21 -33.24
CA GLY A 15 15.35 2.86 -32.69
C GLY A 15 15.68 2.78 -31.19
N THR A 16 15.00 1.89 -30.46
CA THR A 16 15.34 1.56 -29.07
C THR A 16 16.47 0.54 -28.99
N TYR A 17 17.08 0.36 -27.81
CA TYR A 17 18.14 -0.65 -27.63
C TYR A 17 17.62 -2.08 -27.82
N GLU A 18 16.34 -2.30 -27.53
CA GLU A 18 15.59 -3.53 -27.77
C GLU A 18 15.43 -3.79 -29.27
N ASP A 19 14.93 -2.81 -30.03
CA ASP A 19 14.79 -2.92 -31.49
C ASP A 19 16.15 -3.16 -32.16
N ILE A 20 17.19 -2.50 -31.66
CA ILE A 20 18.56 -2.62 -32.15
C ILE A 20 19.12 -4.01 -31.83
N GLY A 21 18.87 -4.50 -30.61
CA GLY A 21 19.22 -5.86 -30.21
C GLY A 21 18.64 -6.90 -31.16
N ASP A 22 17.33 -6.79 -31.44
CA ASP A 22 16.63 -7.69 -32.36
C ASP A 22 17.17 -7.59 -33.79
N ARG A 23 17.40 -6.37 -34.28
CA ARG A 23 17.86 -6.11 -35.65
C ARG A 23 19.31 -6.55 -35.90
N LEU A 24 20.16 -6.44 -34.88
CA LEU A 24 21.58 -6.81 -34.95
C LEU A 24 21.84 -8.24 -34.42
N GLY A 25 20.82 -8.92 -33.90
CA GLY A 25 20.94 -10.27 -33.35
C GLY A 25 21.81 -10.33 -32.09
N ILE A 26 21.78 -9.30 -31.25
CA ILE A 26 22.54 -9.20 -30.01
C ILE A 26 21.63 -8.84 -28.83
N HIS A 27 22.07 -9.08 -27.60
CA HIS A 27 21.31 -8.68 -26.42
C HIS A 27 21.17 -7.14 -26.35
N PRO A 28 20.01 -6.58 -25.95
CA PRO A 28 19.83 -5.13 -25.81
C PRO A 28 20.87 -4.49 -24.88
N GLY A 29 21.14 -5.12 -23.73
CA GLY A 29 22.22 -4.70 -22.83
C GLY A 29 23.63 -4.74 -23.45
N LEU A 30 23.88 -5.61 -24.43
CA LEU A 30 25.13 -5.63 -25.18
C LEU A 30 25.18 -4.49 -26.22
N ALA A 31 24.05 -4.18 -26.86
CA ALA A 31 23.95 -3.01 -27.74
C ALA A 31 24.22 -1.71 -26.96
N TYR A 32 23.67 -1.59 -25.75
CA TYR A 32 23.96 -0.48 -24.83
C TYR A 32 25.44 -0.38 -24.47
N MET A 33 26.07 -1.51 -24.14
CA MET A 33 27.50 -1.58 -23.85
C MET A 33 28.35 -1.17 -25.05
N ILE A 34 27.98 -1.58 -26.26
CA ILE A 34 28.69 -1.21 -27.50
C ILE A 34 28.57 0.30 -27.79
N ALA A 35 27.41 0.90 -27.54
CA ALA A 35 27.19 2.34 -27.76
C ALA A 35 27.91 3.23 -26.73
N THR A 36 27.83 2.86 -25.45
CA THR A 36 28.19 3.73 -24.32
C THR A 36 29.54 3.37 -23.67
N GLY A 37 30.03 2.15 -23.92
CA GLY A 37 31.18 1.57 -23.23
C GLY A 37 30.89 1.21 -21.77
N LEU A 38 29.62 1.17 -21.35
CA LEU A 38 29.21 0.88 -19.98
C LEU A 38 28.30 -0.36 -19.93
N PRO A 39 28.41 -1.22 -18.90
CA PRO A 39 27.48 -2.31 -18.74
C PRO A 39 26.09 -1.78 -18.39
N ALA A 40 25.05 -2.40 -18.98
CA ALA A 40 23.67 -2.00 -18.76
C ALA A 40 23.10 -2.45 -17.39
N ASP A 41 23.84 -3.24 -16.61
CA ASP A 41 23.44 -3.70 -15.28
C ASP A 41 23.71 -2.67 -14.17
N GLY A 42 24.44 -1.60 -14.47
CA GLY A 42 24.84 -0.56 -13.51
C GLY A 42 25.94 -1.01 -12.54
N GLY A 43 26.68 -2.08 -12.85
CA GLY A 43 27.74 -2.62 -11.99
C GLY A 43 28.98 -1.72 -11.86
N ASP A 44 29.22 -0.84 -12.84
CA ASP A 44 30.30 0.15 -12.83
C ASP A 44 29.68 1.55 -12.82
N VAL A 45 29.80 2.28 -11.70
CA VAL A 45 29.26 3.65 -11.55
C VAL A 45 30.36 4.65 -11.90
N PRO A 46 30.35 5.27 -13.09
CA PRO A 46 31.32 6.31 -13.44
C PRO A 46 30.93 7.62 -12.73
N SER A 47 31.90 8.51 -12.53
CA SER A 47 31.63 9.84 -12.00
C SER A 47 30.73 10.67 -12.95
N PRO A 48 29.97 11.65 -12.44
CA PRO A 48 29.15 12.55 -13.26
C PRO A 48 29.93 13.26 -14.38
N GLU A 49 31.22 13.54 -14.15
CA GLU A 49 32.13 14.12 -15.15
C GLU A 49 32.44 13.14 -16.29
N GLU A 50 32.53 11.84 -16.02
CA GLU A 50 32.78 10.79 -17.02
C GLU A 50 31.54 10.41 -17.84
N LEU A 51 30.34 10.73 -17.33
CA LEU A 51 29.05 10.55 -17.99
C LEU A 51 28.71 11.70 -18.94
N THR A 52 29.24 12.89 -18.68
CA THR A 52 28.93 14.10 -19.45
C THR A 52 29.49 14.00 -20.88
N GLY A 53 28.61 14.00 -21.88
CA GLY A 53 28.99 14.01 -23.30
C GLY A 53 29.12 12.63 -23.98
N ARG A 54 28.78 11.53 -23.29
CA ARG A 54 28.71 10.21 -23.94
C ARG A 54 27.42 10.02 -24.72
N GLU A 55 27.56 9.81 -26.02
CA GLU A 55 26.44 9.50 -26.92
C GLU A 55 25.87 8.10 -26.64
N GLY A 56 24.55 7.97 -26.65
CA GLY A 56 23.82 6.71 -26.42
C GLY A 56 23.41 6.46 -24.98
N LEU A 57 23.74 7.34 -24.02
CA LEU A 57 23.25 7.18 -22.64
C LEU A 57 21.71 7.33 -22.58
N LEU A 58 21.07 6.41 -21.87
CA LEU A 58 19.65 6.51 -21.56
C LEU A 58 19.43 7.53 -20.43
N PRO A 59 18.31 8.29 -20.46
CA PRO A 59 17.98 9.27 -19.42
C PRO A 59 17.54 8.63 -18.08
N GLY A 60 17.37 7.31 -18.02
CA GLY A 60 16.99 6.55 -16.83
C GLY A 60 17.78 5.24 -16.69
N SER A 61 17.30 4.33 -15.83
CA SER A 61 17.96 3.03 -15.58
C SER A 61 18.04 2.19 -16.87
N SER A 62 19.23 1.66 -17.17
CA SER A 62 19.46 0.69 -18.26
C SER A 62 19.27 -0.77 -17.84
N GLN A 63 18.97 -1.04 -16.56
CA GLN A 63 18.89 -2.40 -16.02
C GLN A 63 17.82 -3.28 -16.68
N HIS A 64 16.75 -2.67 -17.20
CA HIS A 64 15.72 -3.38 -17.95
C HIS A 64 16.25 -4.03 -19.23
N LEU A 65 17.35 -3.51 -19.81
CA LEU A 65 18.00 -4.07 -20.99
C LEU A 65 18.77 -5.37 -20.71
N VAL A 66 18.99 -5.71 -19.43
CA VAL A 66 19.64 -6.95 -18.96
C VAL A 66 18.65 -7.85 -18.25
N ASN A 67 17.71 -7.25 -17.51
CA ASN A 67 16.68 -7.92 -16.76
C ASN A 67 15.31 -7.43 -17.26
N PRO A 68 14.82 -7.94 -18.40
CA PRO A 68 13.49 -7.58 -18.87
C PRO A 68 12.45 -7.95 -17.80
N PRO A 69 11.40 -7.13 -17.62
CA PRO A 69 10.38 -7.40 -16.61
C PRO A 69 9.78 -8.79 -16.83
N THR A 70 9.81 -9.63 -15.80
CA THR A 70 9.18 -10.96 -15.84
C THR A 70 7.68 -10.79 -16.06
N GLU A 71 7.17 -11.19 -17.22
CA GLU A 71 5.73 -11.32 -17.41
C GLU A 71 5.20 -12.34 -16.40
N VAL A 72 4.27 -11.91 -15.54
CA VAL A 72 3.60 -12.78 -14.58
C VAL A 72 2.38 -13.37 -15.29
N PRO A 73 2.40 -14.62 -15.79
CA PRO A 73 1.36 -15.10 -16.70
C PRO A 73 -0.02 -15.15 -16.05
N THR A 74 -0.08 -15.24 -14.71
CA THR A 74 -1.32 -15.23 -13.95
C THR A 74 -1.99 -13.86 -13.85
N ARG A 75 -1.35 -12.79 -14.35
CA ARG A 75 -1.94 -11.45 -14.49
C ARG A 75 -2.51 -11.19 -15.88
N ASP A 76 -2.27 -12.09 -16.84
CA ASP A 76 -2.90 -12.00 -18.15
C ASP A 76 -4.42 -12.27 -18.02
N PRO A 77 -5.30 -11.36 -18.50
CA PRO A 77 -6.75 -11.52 -18.37
C PRO A 77 -7.30 -12.80 -19.02
N THR A 78 -6.64 -13.30 -20.05
CA THR A 78 -7.00 -14.56 -20.73
C THR A 78 -6.65 -15.76 -19.86
N VAL A 79 -5.47 -15.76 -19.25
CA VAL A 79 -5.05 -16.79 -18.29
C VAL A 79 -5.95 -16.77 -17.05
N GLU A 80 -6.29 -15.59 -16.54
CA GLU A 80 -7.20 -15.46 -15.39
C GLU A 80 -8.59 -16.02 -15.72
N ARG A 81 -9.16 -15.67 -16.88
CA ARG A 81 -10.45 -16.22 -17.34
C ARG A 81 -10.38 -17.72 -17.52
N TRP A 82 -9.30 -18.24 -18.09
CA TRP A 82 -9.09 -19.67 -18.27
C TRP A 82 -8.99 -20.41 -16.93
N LEU A 83 -8.25 -19.86 -15.96
CA LEU A 83 -8.13 -20.42 -14.60
C LEU A 83 -9.48 -20.43 -13.88
N ARG A 84 -10.25 -19.34 -13.95
CA ARG A 84 -11.60 -19.25 -13.37
C ARG A 84 -12.54 -20.28 -14.01
N ALA A 85 -12.56 -20.37 -15.33
CA ALA A 85 -13.37 -21.35 -16.05
C ALA A 85 -13.00 -22.79 -15.67
N ARG A 86 -11.71 -23.09 -15.54
CA ARG A 86 -11.21 -24.41 -15.18
C ARG A 86 -11.53 -24.77 -13.72
N ALA A 87 -11.37 -23.85 -12.78
CA ALA A 87 -11.73 -24.05 -11.38
C ALA A 87 -13.23 -24.34 -11.19
N VAL A 88 -14.08 -23.74 -12.03
CA VAL A 88 -15.54 -23.98 -12.04
C VAL A 88 -15.88 -25.30 -12.72
N ALA A 89 -15.15 -25.71 -13.76
CA ALA A 89 -15.42 -26.92 -14.53
C ALA A 89 -14.81 -28.21 -13.93
N ASP A 90 -13.88 -28.09 -12.99
CA ASP A 90 -13.16 -29.22 -12.38
C ASP A 90 -14.10 -30.06 -11.51
N GLY A 91 -14.38 -31.29 -11.97
CA GLY A 91 -15.27 -32.25 -11.32
C GLY A 91 -14.84 -32.57 -9.88
N PRO A 92 -13.58 -32.96 -9.63
CA PRO A 92 -13.04 -33.14 -8.29
C PRO A 92 -13.21 -31.93 -7.36
N MET A 93 -12.96 -30.69 -7.82
CA MET A 93 -13.19 -29.48 -7.01
C MET A 93 -14.68 -29.24 -6.72
N ARG A 94 -15.56 -29.45 -7.70
CA ARG A 94 -17.01 -29.32 -7.50
C ARG A 94 -17.56 -30.37 -6.56
N GLU A 95 -17.08 -31.59 -6.66
CA GLU A 95 -17.42 -32.68 -5.75
C GLU A 95 -16.86 -32.41 -4.35
N ALA A 96 -15.64 -31.89 -4.23
CA ALA A 96 -15.09 -31.45 -2.95
C ALA A 96 -15.91 -30.30 -2.34
N ALA A 97 -16.36 -29.34 -3.14
CA ALA A 97 -17.22 -28.25 -2.72
C ALA A 97 -18.64 -28.72 -2.33
N ALA A 98 -19.24 -29.65 -3.07
CA ALA A 98 -20.54 -30.25 -2.76
C ALA A 98 -20.49 -31.16 -1.53
N ARG A 99 -19.34 -31.80 -1.28
CA ARG A 99 -19.04 -32.58 -0.07
C ARG A 99 -18.61 -31.70 1.11
N ARG A 100 -18.53 -30.36 0.97
CA ARG A 100 -18.29 -29.46 2.12
C ARG A 100 -19.51 -29.45 3.05
N THR A 101 -19.65 -30.49 3.86
CA THR A 101 -20.37 -30.45 5.14
C THR A 101 -19.52 -29.82 6.23
N ALA A 102 -18.22 -29.65 5.97
CA ALA A 102 -17.36 -28.76 6.72
C ALA A 102 -17.79 -27.30 6.44
N ARG A 103 -18.68 -26.79 7.30
CA ARG A 103 -18.45 -25.44 7.83
C ARG A 103 -16.96 -25.45 8.24
N PRO A 104 -16.11 -24.49 7.81
CA PRO A 104 -14.79 -24.38 8.43
C PRO A 104 -15.07 -24.52 9.92
N PRO A 105 -14.33 -25.36 10.69
CA PRO A 105 -14.53 -25.36 12.12
C PRO A 105 -14.61 -23.88 12.46
N GLN A 106 -15.71 -23.43 13.11
CA GLN A 106 -15.58 -22.18 13.84
C GLN A 106 -14.28 -22.42 14.58
N PRO A 107 -13.23 -21.62 14.27
CA PRO A 107 -11.88 -21.94 14.69
C PRO A 107 -12.08 -22.40 16.10
N ALA A 108 -11.75 -23.68 16.37
CA ALA A 108 -12.02 -24.24 17.67
C ALA A 108 -11.60 -23.12 18.61
N GLU A 109 -12.41 -22.79 19.60
CA GLU A 109 -11.96 -21.93 20.68
C GLU A 109 -10.81 -22.68 21.39
N GLN A 110 -9.72 -23.07 20.69
CA GLN A 110 -8.41 -22.55 21.00
C GLN A 110 -8.68 -21.17 21.54
N GLU A 111 -8.57 -21.08 22.86
CA GLU A 111 -8.20 -19.91 23.60
C GLU A 111 -6.97 -19.32 22.90
N ALA A 112 -7.19 -18.74 21.71
CA ALA A 112 -6.33 -17.69 21.20
C ALA A 112 -6.36 -16.69 22.33
N ASP A 113 -5.18 -16.31 22.83
CA ASP A 113 -4.99 -15.32 23.87
C ASP A 113 -5.78 -14.05 23.49
N ASP A 114 -7.06 -14.05 23.87
CA ASP A 114 -8.05 -12.99 23.71
C ASP A 114 -7.93 -12.03 24.92
N ASP A 115 -6.87 -12.20 25.69
CA ASP A 115 -6.34 -11.28 26.67
C ASP A 115 -6.12 -9.90 26.01
N LEU A 116 -6.52 -8.85 26.72
CA LEU A 116 -6.46 -7.47 26.26
C LEU A 116 -5.04 -7.06 25.84
N LEU A 117 -4.03 -7.47 26.60
CA LEU A 117 -2.64 -7.18 26.29
C LEU A 117 -2.27 -7.76 24.94
N THR A 118 -2.51 -9.05 24.75
CA THR A 118 -2.20 -9.75 23.50
C THR A 118 -2.90 -9.12 22.31
N VAL A 119 -4.18 -8.75 22.44
CA VAL A 119 -4.95 -8.16 21.33
C VAL A 119 -4.40 -6.80 20.90
N LEU A 120 -4.14 -5.88 21.84
CA LEU A 120 -3.72 -4.51 21.52
C LEU A 120 -2.22 -4.43 21.19
N VAL A 121 -1.36 -5.11 21.98
CA VAL A 121 0.09 -5.15 21.69
C VAL A 121 0.38 -5.79 20.34
N ARG A 122 -0.43 -6.77 19.92
CA ARG A 122 -0.33 -7.33 18.56
C ARG A 122 -0.62 -6.29 17.49
N ASP A 123 -1.64 -5.46 17.66
CA ASP A 123 -1.94 -4.39 16.70
C ASP A 123 -0.83 -3.35 16.67
N HIS A 124 -0.37 -2.91 17.85
CA HIS A 124 0.76 -2.00 18.01
C HIS A 124 2.01 -2.51 17.30
N ASN A 125 2.36 -3.79 17.47
CA ASN A 125 3.51 -4.38 16.79
C ASN A 125 3.35 -4.43 15.27
N GLN A 126 2.13 -4.65 14.76
CA GLN A 126 1.87 -4.59 13.32
C GLN A 126 2.01 -3.17 12.76
N ILE A 127 1.48 -2.17 13.49
CA ILE A 127 1.60 -0.76 13.11
C ILE A 127 3.06 -0.33 13.13
N LYS A 128 3.81 -0.65 14.20
CA LYS A 128 5.26 -0.41 14.32
C LYS A 128 6.01 -1.02 13.13
N TYR A 129 5.72 -2.27 12.77
CA TYR A 129 6.38 -2.94 11.65
C TYR A 129 6.13 -2.27 10.29
N ILE A 130 4.90 -1.80 10.02
CA ILE A 130 4.60 -1.09 8.77
C ILE A 130 5.23 0.31 8.77
N GLN A 131 5.25 0.97 9.92
CA GLN A 131 5.93 2.23 10.11
C GLN A 131 7.45 2.11 9.85
N GLU A 132 8.11 1.09 10.39
CA GLU A 132 9.53 0.83 10.13
C GLU A 132 9.80 0.60 8.64
N GLN A 133 8.91 -0.10 7.94
CA GLN A 133 9.00 -0.23 6.49
C GLN A 133 8.82 1.10 5.76
N LEU A 134 7.89 1.96 6.21
CA LEU A 134 7.67 3.28 5.63
C LEU A 134 8.91 4.17 5.78
N GLU A 135 9.54 4.13 6.94
CA GLU A 135 10.78 4.89 7.24
C GLU A 135 12.00 4.37 6.47
N ALA A 136 12.03 3.08 6.14
CA ALA A 136 13.11 2.47 5.37
C ALA A 136 13.03 2.77 3.87
N VAL A 137 11.90 3.28 3.36
CA VAL A 137 11.75 3.63 1.94
C VAL A 137 12.09 5.12 1.76
N PRO A 138 13.08 5.46 0.91
CA PRO A 138 13.45 6.86 0.67
C PRO A 138 12.27 7.68 0.15
N GLY A 139 12.06 8.84 0.76
CA GLY A 139 11.14 9.87 0.26
C GLY A 139 11.74 10.69 -0.88
N VAL A 140 10.98 11.67 -1.37
CA VAL A 140 11.39 12.56 -2.47
C VAL A 140 12.63 13.35 -2.09
N ARG A 141 12.65 13.91 -0.87
CA ARG A 141 13.81 14.67 -0.35
C ARG A 141 15.08 13.85 -0.21
N GLN A 142 14.96 12.53 -0.23
CA GLN A 142 16.07 11.57 -0.13
C GLN A 142 16.43 10.95 -1.48
N GLY A 143 15.84 11.41 -2.58
CA GLY A 143 16.10 10.90 -3.93
C GLY A 143 15.34 9.61 -4.27
N GLY A 144 14.24 9.31 -3.56
CA GLY A 144 13.37 8.17 -3.87
C GLY A 144 12.70 8.33 -5.24
N GLY A 145 12.75 7.29 -6.06
CA GLY A 145 12.10 7.25 -7.38
C GLY A 145 10.61 6.89 -7.30
N ALA A 146 9.95 6.85 -8.47
CA ALA A 146 8.50 6.64 -8.59
C ALA A 146 8.00 5.34 -7.92
N GLU A 147 8.76 4.24 -8.02
CA GLU A 147 8.40 2.98 -7.36
C GLU A 147 8.43 3.11 -5.83
N GLN A 148 9.45 3.76 -5.27
CA GLN A 148 9.57 4.01 -3.83
C GLN A 148 8.43 4.90 -3.34
N GLN A 149 8.11 5.97 -4.09
CA GLN A 149 7.02 6.89 -3.78
C GLN A 149 5.68 6.15 -3.73
N GLN A 150 5.38 5.33 -4.74
CA GLN A 150 4.16 4.52 -4.77
C GLN A 150 4.11 3.52 -3.60
N ARG A 151 5.24 2.90 -3.25
CA ARG A 151 5.33 1.99 -2.11
C ARG A 151 5.03 2.70 -0.79
N ARG A 152 5.48 3.93 -0.61
CA ARG A 152 5.20 4.74 0.59
C ARG A 152 3.73 5.07 0.72
N VAL A 153 3.07 5.45 -0.38
CA VAL A 153 1.61 5.64 -0.43
C VAL A 153 0.88 4.37 0.02
N SER A 154 1.24 3.21 -0.52
CA SER A 154 0.63 1.94 -0.12
C SER A 154 0.87 1.58 1.35
N LEU A 155 2.03 1.93 1.92
CA LEU A 155 2.33 1.73 3.34
C LEU A 155 1.47 2.63 4.23
N VAL A 156 1.27 3.89 3.84
CA VAL A 156 0.35 4.83 4.52
C VAL A 156 -1.09 4.31 4.49
N ASP A 157 -1.56 3.80 3.34
CA ASP A 157 -2.89 3.21 3.22
C ASP A 157 -3.07 1.99 4.14
N MET A 158 -2.05 1.12 4.26
CA MET A 158 -2.09 -0.01 5.19
C MET A 158 -2.11 0.42 6.67
N ILE A 159 -1.41 1.50 7.02
CA ILE A 159 -1.45 2.10 8.36
C ILE A 159 -2.87 2.62 8.64
N ARG A 160 -3.45 3.36 7.70
CA ARG A 160 -4.81 3.91 7.79
C ARG A 160 -5.85 2.82 8.04
N GLU A 161 -5.82 1.74 7.27
CA GLU A 161 -6.78 0.64 7.41
C GLU A 161 -6.68 -0.06 8.77
N ARG A 162 -5.46 -0.19 9.31
CA ARG A 162 -5.22 -0.80 10.61
C ARG A 162 -5.68 0.07 11.76
N LEU A 163 -5.30 1.35 11.75
CA LEU A 163 -5.72 2.31 12.77
C LEU A 163 -7.23 2.46 12.79
N ALA A 164 -7.87 2.44 11.62
CA ALA A 164 -9.32 2.51 11.51
C ALA A 164 -10.04 1.46 12.37
N VAL A 165 -9.56 0.22 12.32
CA VAL A 165 -10.11 -0.92 13.07
C VAL A 165 -9.69 -0.90 14.54
N HIS A 166 -8.43 -0.54 14.81
CA HIS A 166 -7.83 -0.50 16.14
C HIS A 166 -8.49 0.54 17.04
N GLU A 167 -8.44 1.82 16.63
CA GLU A 167 -8.93 2.94 17.43
C GLU A 167 -10.46 2.89 17.60
N ALA A 168 -11.20 2.38 16.60
CA ALA A 168 -12.64 2.19 16.73
C ALA A 168 -13.01 1.21 17.88
N ALA A 169 -12.19 0.18 18.08
CA ALA A 169 -12.38 -0.76 19.18
C ALA A 169 -11.96 -0.15 20.53
N GLU A 170 -10.96 0.72 20.54
CA GLU A 170 -10.49 1.41 21.74
C GLU A 170 -11.49 2.46 22.22
N GLU A 171 -12.02 3.26 21.32
CA GLU A 171 -13.09 4.22 21.60
C GLU A 171 -14.36 3.54 22.14
N GLU A 172 -14.72 2.37 21.60
CA GLU A 172 -15.92 1.64 22.04
C GLU A 172 -15.73 0.98 23.42
N HIS A 173 -14.52 0.50 23.73
CA HIS A 173 -14.30 -0.41 24.85
C HIS A 173 -13.10 -0.08 25.75
N PHE A 174 -11.94 0.25 25.19
CA PHE A 174 -10.72 0.49 25.96
C PHE A 174 -10.83 1.78 26.79
N TRP A 175 -11.05 2.93 26.16
CA TRP A 175 -11.13 4.22 26.86
C TRP A 175 -12.26 4.28 27.89
N PRO A 176 -13.47 3.74 27.63
CA PRO A 176 -14.50 3.60 28.66
C PRO A 176 -14.10 2.72 29.85
N ALA A 177 -13.23 1.72 29.66
CA ALA A 177 -12.71 0.90 30.75
C ALA A 177 -11.63 1.66 31.55
N VAL A 178 -10.72 2.35 30.87
CA VAL A 178 -9.69 3.20 31.49
C VAL A 178 -10.33 4.25 32.41
N ARG A 179 -11.36 4.96 31.92
CA ARG A 179 -12.14 5.95 32.71
C ARG A 179 -12.72 5.40 34.00
N LYS A 180 -13.12 4.12 34.01
CA LYS A 180 -13.78 3.48 35.15
C LYS A 180 -12.80 2.87 36.14
N ALA A 181 -11.69 2.35 35.65
CA ALA A 181 -10.74 1.58 36.44
C ALA A 181 -9.67 2.46 37.09
N LEU A 182 -9.19 3.49 36.39
CA LEU A 182 -8.06 4.31 36.86
C LEU A 182 -8.54 5.63 37.50
N PRO A 183 -7.92 6.08 38.61
CA PRO A 183 -8.30 7.34 39.29
C PRO A 183 -8.19 8.60 38.40
N ASP A 184 -7.21 8.63 37.51
CA ASP A 184 -6.94 9.67 36.49
C ASP A 184 -7.45 9.25 35.10
N GLY A 185 -8.33 8.25 35.02
CA GLY A 185 -8.75 7.62 33.77
C GLY A 185 -9.43 8.57 32.78
N GLU A 186 -10.11 9.62 33.26
CA GLU A 186 -10.70 10.65 32.38
C GLU A 186 -9.65 11.46 31.62
N ASP A 187 -8.54 11.83 32.28
CA ASP A 187 -7.49 12.61 31.63
C ASP A 187 -6.65 11.73 30.71
N LEU A 188 -6.40 10.47 31.10
CA LEU A 188 -5.75 9.49 30.23
C LEU A 188 -6.57 9.25 28.96
N ALA A 189 -7.87 9.00 29.09
CA ALA A 189 -8.76 8.79 27.95
C ALA A 189 -8.91 10.05 27.09
N ARG A 190 -8.89 11.24 27.67
CA ARG A 190 -8.90 12.50 26.91
C ARG A 190 -7.62 12.66 26.10
N GLN A 191 -6.47 12.39 26.70
CA GLN A 191 -5.17 12.47 26.03
C GLN A 191 -5.06 11.45 24.90
N GLY A 192 -5.36 10.18 25.17
CA GLY A 192 -5.29 9.10 24.17
C GLY A 192 -6.16 9.41 22.94
N ARG A 193 -7.42 9.77 23.16
CA ARG A 193 -8.33 10.16 22.07
C ARG A 193 -7.91 11.43 21.34
N GLY A 194 -7.20 12.34 22.01
CA GLY A 194 -6.58 13.50 21.37
C GLY A 194 -5.44 13.10 20.42
N GLN A 195 -4.64 12.09 20.79
CA GLN A 195 -3.58 11.55 19.93
C GLN A 195 -4.15 10.76 18.75
N GLU A 196 -5.17 9.93 18.96
CA GLU A 196 -5.91 9.26 17.88
C GLU A 196 -6.45 10.30 16.88
N ARG A 197 -7.04 11.38 17.40
CA ARG A 197 -7.55 12.47 16.56
C ARG A 197 -6.46 13.13 15.72
N GLU A 198 -5.31 13.43 16.31
CA GLU A 198 -4.14 13.96 15.59
C GLU A 198 -3.69 13.00 14.47
N GLY A 199 -3.62 11.70 14.75
CA GLY A 199 -3.31 10.67 13.75
C GLY A 199 -4.31 10.63 12.60
N LYS A 200 -5.61 10.66 12.90
CA LYS A 200 -6.70 10.72 11.90
C LYS A 200 -6.59 11.95 11.02
N ASP A 201 -6.33 13.12 11.59
CA ASP A 201 -6.20 14.37 10.83
C ASP A 201 -4.95 14.35 9.91
N LEU A 202 -3.84 13.73 10.33
CA LEU A 202 -2.66 13.52 9.48
C LEU A 202 -2.94 12.54 8.33
N LEU A 203 -3.61 11.42 8.62
CA LEU A 203 -4.03 10.46 7.58
C LEU A 203 -5.08 11.04 6.63
N ALA A 204 -5.88 12.01 7.06
CA ALA A 204 -6.77 12.77 6.21
C ALA A 204 -5.99 13.65 5.25
N ALA A 205 -4.98 14.36 5.75
CA ALA A 205 -4.14 15.24 4.94
C ALA A 205 -3.32 14.46 3.89
N LEU A 206 -2.94 13.23 4.19
CA LEU A 206 -2.25 12.32 3.25
C LEU A 206 -3.19 11.70 2.21
N GLU A 207 -4.51 11.82 2.36
CA GLU A 207 -5.47 11.18 1.46
C GLU A 207 -5.43 11.77 0.06
N GLY A 208 -5.15 10.93 -0.93
CA GLY A 208 -5.12 11.36 -2.32
C GLY A 208 -3.88 12.16 -2.71
N MET A 209 -3.00 12.48 -1.74
CA MET A 209 -1.73 13.15 -1.99
C MET A 209 -0.79 12.22 -2.78
N PRO A 210 -0.12 12.71 -3.84
CA PRO A 210 0.81 11.89 -4.59
C PRO A 210 2.12 11.73 -3.78
N GLY A 211 2.78 10.59 -3.96
CA GLY A 211 3.99 10.25 -3.20
C GLY A 211 5.25 11.03 -3.62
N ASP A 212 5.16 11.80 -4.70
CA ASP A 212 6.21 12.67 -5.25
C ASP A 212 6.14 14.12 -4.71
N ASP A 213 5.17 14.42 -3.84
CA ASP A 213 5.04 15.72 -3.17
C ASP A 213 5.95 15.79 -1.95
N ASP A 214 6.79 16.84 -1.85
CA ASP A 214 7.58 17.10 -0.65
C ASP A 214 6.70 17.21 0.61
N GLN A 215 5.48 17.75 0.50
CA GLN A 215 4.54 17.81 1.62
C GLN A 215 4.14 16.41 2.13
N PHE A 216 4.13 15.40 1.26
CA PHE A 216 3.88 14.00 1.65
C PHE A 216 4.96 13.52 2.62
N ASP A 217 6.24 13.81 2.34
CA ASP A 217 7.36 13.45 3.21
C ASP A 217 7.22 14.07 4.61
N GLU A 218 6.88 15.36 4.66
CA GLU A 218 6.65 16.08 5.93
C GLU A 218 5.51 15.48 6.75
N LEU A 219 4.40 15.14 6.10
CA LEU A 219 3.23 14.57 6.77
C LEU A 219 3.49 13.14 7.23
N VAL A 220 4.24 12.34 6.47
CA VAL A 220 4.67 11.00 6.87
C VAL A 220 5.56 11.05 8.12
N GLU A 221 6.51 11.98 8.21
CA GLU A 221 7.35 12.15 9.39
C GLU A 221 6.55 12.56 10.64
N LYS A 222 5.57 13.45 10.47
CA LYS A 222 4.63 13.84 11.53
C LYS A 222 3.78 12.66 11.98
N LEU A 223 3.23 11.89 11.04
CA LEU A 223 2.45 10.68 11.32
C LEU A 223 3.29 9.66 12.08
N ALA A 224 4.50 9.35 11.61
CA ALA A 224 5.43 8.45 12.28
C ALA A 224 5.73 8.88 13.73
N THR A 225 5.89 10.19 13.95
CA THR A 225 6.10 10.75 15.30
C THR A 225 4.86 10.62 16.18
N ALA A 226 3.67 10.93 15.64
CA ALA A 226 2.41 10.82 16.35
C ALA A 226 2.13 9.36 16.76
N LEU A 227 2.32 8.41 15.85
CA LEU A 227 2.11 6.97 16.12
C LEU A 227 3.03 6.43 17.21
N ARG A 228 4.34 6.75 17.17
CA ARG A 228 5.27 6.32 18.24
C ARG A 228 4.84 6.85 19.60
N LYS A 229 4.43 8.13 19.67
CA LYS A 229 3.97 8.75 20.91
C LYS A 229 2.68 8.11 21.41
N HIS A 230 1.74 7.87 20.50
CA HIS A 230 0.45 7.27 20.80
C HIS A 230 0.61 5.86 21.35
N VAL A 231 1.32 4.99 20.63
CA VAL A 231 1.53 3.61 21.08
C VAL A 231 2.30 3.54 22.40
N ALA A 232 3.34 4.37 22.59
CA ALA A 232 4.08 4.40 23.85
C ALA A 232 3.20 4.87 25.03
N PHE A 233 2.28 5.81 24.78
CA PHE A 233 1.33 6.26 25.78
C PHE A 233 0.32 5.16 26.14
N GLU A 234 -0.25 4.50 25.14
CA GLU A 234 -1.21 3.41 25.35
C GLU A 234 -0.59 2.20 26.02
N ASP A 235 0.61 1.78 25.62
CA ASP A 235 1.37 0.70 26.27
C ASP A 235 1.53 0.99 27.77
N ALA A 236 1.82 2.25 28.14
CA ALA A 236 1.91 2.66 29.54
C ALA A 236 0.57 2.64 30.27
N VAL A 237 -0.52 3.04 29.61
CA VAL A 237 -1.89 2.97 30.17
C VAL A 237 -2.33 1.51 30.35
N LEU A 238 -2.00 0.64 29.40
CA LEU A 238 -2.30 -0.80 29.45
C LEU A 238 -1.67 -1.47 30.66
N LEU A 239 -0.39 -1.19 30.94
CA LEU A 239 0.29 -1.72 32.13
C LEU A 239 -0.40 -1.28 33.42
N ARG A 240 -0.78 0.00 33.52
CA ARG A 240 -1.52 0.51 34.70
C ARG A 240 -2.89 -0.14 34.86
N LEU A 241 -3.58 -0.38 33.73
CA LEU A 241 -4.89 -1.04 33.73
C LEU A 241 -4.77 -2.51 34.14
N GLN A 242 -3.68 -3.18 33.74
CA GLN A 242 -3.39 -4.58 34.08
C GLN A 242 -3.24 -4.77 35.59
N ASP A 243 -2.58 -3.83 36.26
CA ASP A 243 -2.41 -3.86 37.72
C ASP A 243 -3.72 -3.62 38.49
N THR A 244 -4.74 -3.08 37.82
CA THR A 244 -5.99 -2.63 38.45
C THR A 244 -7.16 -3.57 38.21
N LEU A 245 -7.24 -4.18 37.02
CA LEU A 245 -8.37 -5.04 36.65
C LEU A 245 -8.15 -6.50 37.06
N PRO A 246 -9.16 -7.16 37.67
CA PRO A 246 -9.12 -8.61 37.86
C PRO A 246 -9.02 -9.34 36.51
N LEU A 247 -8.32 -10.48 36.49
CA LEU A 247 -8.09 -11.29 35.28
C LEU A 247 -9.37 -11.56 34.47
N GLU A 248 -10.48 -11.90 35.13
CA GLU A 248 -11.76 -12.14 34.45
C GLU A 248 -12.27 -10.91 33.68
N GLN A 249 -12.12 -9.72 34.26
CA GLN A 249 -12.51 -8.46 33.60
C GLN A 249 -11.57 -8.12 32.46
N TRP A 250 -10.27 -8.38 32.63
CA TRP A 250 -9.22 -8.17 31.64
C TRP A 250 -9.46 -9.01 30.38
N GLU A 251 -9.67 -10.32 30.53
CA GLU A 251 -10.01 -11.21 29.40
C GLU A 251 -11.34 -10.85 28.75
N LYS A 252 -12.35 -10.47 29.55
CA LYS A 252 -13.65 -10.05 29.03
C LYS A 252 -13.53 -8.79 28.19
N LEU A 253 -12.66 -7.86 28.58
CA LEU A 253 -12.38 -6.65 27.82
C LEU A 253 -11.66 -6.96 26.51
N GLY A 254 -10.63 -7.82 26.54
CA GLY A 254 -9.95 -8.27 25.31
C GLY A 254 -10.90 -8.96 24.31
N ARG A 255 -11.77 -9.88 24.78
CA ARG A 255 -12.84 -10.49 23.95
C ARG A 255 -13.81 -9.47 23.35
N ARG A 256 -14.10 -8.37 24.07
CA ARG A 256 -14.97 -7.29 23.55
C ARG A 256 -14.27 -6.50 22.45
N ILE A 257 -13.03 -6.08 22.68
CA ILE A 257 -12.20 -5.41 21.66
C ILE A 257 -12.10 -6.28 20.41
N GLN A 258 -11.76 -7.56 20.56
CA GLN A 258 -11.64 -8.49 19.44
C GLN A 258 -12.95 -8.65 18.66
N ARG A 259 -14.11 -8.55 19.30
CA ARG A 259 -15.43 -8.55 18.63
C ARG A 259 -15.74 -7.22 17.96
N ALA A 260 -15.38 -6.09 18.56
CA ALA A 260 -15.55 -4.76 17.99
C ALA A 260 -14.74 -4.62 16.70
N LYS A 261 -13.48 -5.07 16.69
CA LYS A 261 -12.60 -5.07 15.51
C LYS A 261 -13.20 -5.79 14.29
N ARG A 262 -13.94 -6.89 14.51
CA ARG A 262 -14.61 -7.64 13.42
C ARG A 262 -15.76 -6.86 12.76
N ARG A 263 -16.27 -5.83 13.44
CA ARG A 263 -17.41 -4.99 13.00
C ARG A 263 -16.99 -3.57 12.65
N ALA A 264 -15.77 -3.18 13.00
CA ALA A 264 -15.22 -1.86 12.73
C ALA A 264 -15.13 -1.59 11.21
N PRO A 265 -15.28 -0.33 10.79
CA PRO A 265 -15.05 0.08 9.42
C PRO A 265 -13.56 -0.05 9.04
N THR A 266 -13.27 -0.24 7.75
CA THR A 266 -11.90 -0.33 7.22
C THR A 266 -11.29 1.03 6.90
N ARG A 267 -12.10 2.10 6.90
CA ARG A 267 -11.65 3.50 6.78
C ARG A 267 -12.39 4.38 7.78
N GLN A 268 -11.67 5.29 8.42
CA GLN A 268 -12.24 6.33 9.25
C GLN A 268 -12.42 7.60 8.43
N HIS A 269 -13.56 8.28 8.64
CA HIS A 269 -13.76 9.61 8.08
C HIS A 269 -13.42 10.66 9.16
N PRO A 270 -12.57 11.65 8.86
CA PRO A 270 -12.11 12.65 9.84
C PRO A 270 -13.24 13.45 10.48
N HIS A 271 -14.42 13.52 9.85
CA HIS A 271 -15.55 14.27 10.36
C HIS A 271 -16.68 13.39 10.91
N ALA A 272 -16.44 12.09 11.06
CA ALA A 272 -17.38 11.21 11.76
C ALA A 272 -17.38 11.59 13.25
N PRO A 273 -18.54 11.83 13.88
CA PRO A 273 -18.60 12.17 15.29
C PRO A 273 -18.12 11.01 16.17
N ASP A 274 -17.16 11.28 17.06
CA ASP A 274 -16.54 10.28 17.94
C ASP A 274 -17.45 9.86 19.14
N THR A 275 -18.78 9.87 18.97
CA THR A 275 -19.74 9.47 20.03
C THR A 275 -20.82 8.52 19.51
N PRO A 276 -21.15 7.45 20.27
CA PRO A 276 -22.35 6.65 20.02
C PRO A 276 -23.61 7.53 20.06
N PRO A 277 -24.63 7.33 19.20
CA PRO A 277 -24.97 6.10 18.48
C PRO A 277 -24.71 6.15 16.97
N TRP A 278 -23.91 7.09 16.47
CA TRP A 278 -23.72 7.24 15.02
C TRP A 278 -22.99 6.04 14.37
N ASN A 279 -22.19 5.29 15.15
CA ASN A 279 -21.64 3.99 14.74
C ASN A 279 -22.73 2.90 14.55
N LYS A 280 -23.97 3.16 14.97
CA LYS A 280 -25.12 2.26 14.79
C LYS A 280 -26.08 2.70 13.68
N LEU A 281 -26.10 3.97 13.26
CA LEU A 281 -26.95 4.45 12.17
C LEU A 281 -26.18 4.77 10.87
N GLY A 282 -24.92 5.23 10.94
CA GLY A 282 -24.05 5.36 9.76
C GLY A 282 -23.59 4.02 9.20
N ALA A 283 -23.63 2.97 10.02
CA ALA A 283 -23.33 1.59 9.62
C ALA A 283 -24.45 0.92 8.80
N VAL A 284 -25.60 1.56 8.60
CA VAL A 284 -26.74 0.95 7.88
C VAL A 284 -26.73 1.27 6.37
N THR A 285 -25.95 2.25 5.89
CA THR A 285 -25.90 2.59 4.46
C THR A 285 -24.56 2.32 3.75
N ALA A 286 -23.45 2.13 4.48
CA ALA A 286 -22.12 1.89 3.86
C ALA A 286 -21.61 0.43 3.97
N THR A 287 -22.01 -0.32 5.00
CA THR A 287 -21.42 -1.62 5.35
C THR A 287 -21.55 -2.73 4.28
N PRO A 288 -22.63 -2.81 3.48
CA PRO A 288 -22.71 -3.75 2.36
C PRO A 288 -22.02 -3.23 1.09
N LEU A 289 -21.97 -1.91 0.89
CA LEU A 289 -21.49 -1.31 -0.35
C LEU A 289 -19.97 -1.30 -0.40
N ASP A 290 -19.28 -0.99 0.70
CA ASP A 290 -17.82 -1.01 0.76
C ASP A 290 -17.27 -2.44 0.60
N ARG A 291 -17.89 -3.43 1.26
CA ARG A 291 -17.49 -4.84 1.09
C ARG A 291 -17.82 -5.40 -0.29
N ALA A 292 -18.90 -4.94 -0.93
CA ALA A 292 -19.22 -5.32 -2.30
C ALA A 292 -18.23 -4.68 -3.29
N ARG A 293 -17.77 -3.45 -3.04
CA ARG A 293 -16.76 -2.76 -3.85
C ARG A 293 -15.39 -3.43 -3.74
N ASP A 294 -15.02 -3.85 -2.54
CA ASP A 294 -13.78 -4.60 -2.27
C ASP A 294 -13.83 -6.03 -2.86
N ALA A 295 -15.01 -6.65 -2.93
CA ALA A 295 -15.21 -7.96 -3.54
C ALA A 295 -15.28 -7.93 -5.08
N LEU A 296 -15.57 -6.75 -5.67
CA LEU A 296 -15.71 -6.54 -7.11
C LEU A 296 -14.43 -6.03 -7.80
N GLY A 297 -13.32 -5.86 -7.08
CA GLY A 297 -11.98 -5.85 -7.70
C GLY A 297 -11.11 -4.62 -7.49
N HIS A 298 -11.50 -3.59 -6.74
CA HIS A 298 -10.59 -2.49 -6.45
C HIS A 298 -9.83 -2.69 -5.14
N ARG A 299 -8.78 -3.52 -5.21
CA ARG A 299 -7.66 -3.44 -4.27
C ARG A 299 -6.80 -2.22 -4.65
N PRO A 300 -6.21 -1.47 -3.71
CA PRO A 300 -5.34 -0.32 -4.03
C PRO A 300 -3.93 -0.75 -4.47
N ALA A 301 -3.85 -1.72 -5.37
CA ALA A 301 -2.66 -2.02 -6.17
C ALA A 301 -2.83 -1.57 -7.64
N GLU A 302 -3.98 -0.99 -7.98
CA GLU A 302 -4.27 -0.47 -9.33
C GLU A 302 -4.77 0.97 -9.19
N ARG A 303 -3.83 1.91 -9.10
CA ARG A 303 -4.06 3.21 -9.73
C ARG A 303 -3.51 3.10 -11.14
N GLU A 304 -4.36 3.25 -12.13
CA GLU A 304 -3.93 3.46 -13.52
C GLU A 304 -2.94 4.64 -13.53
N GLY A 305 -1.75 4.39 -14.06
CA GLY A 305 -0.76 5.42 -14.31
C GLY A 305 -1.38 6.50 -15.19
N GLN A 306 -1.11 7.76 -14.83
CA GLN A 306 -1.48 8.90 -15.65
C GLN A 306 -0.90 8.69 -17.05
N ALA A 307 -1.78 8.74 -18.06
CA ALA A 307 -1.34 8.88 -19.44
C ALA A 307 -0.48 10.15 -19.54
N GLU A 308 0.73 9.99 -20.06
CA GLU A 308 1.63 11.11 -20.34
C GLU A 308 0.90 12.14 -21.19
N ALA A 309 0.82 13.36 -20.69
CA ALA A 309 0.45 14.51 -21.48
C ALA A 309 1.63 14.81 -22.42
N GLY A 310 1.53 14.36 -23.67
CA GLY A 310 2.56 14.59 -24.68
C GLY A 310 2.02 14.37 -26.09
N ASP A 311 1.84 15.48 -26.79
CA ASP A 311 1.78 15.61 -28.25
C ASP A 311 0.44 15.39 -28.96
N ALA A 312 -0.34 16.48 -28.99
CA ALA A 312 -1.30 16.73 -30.06
C ALA A 312 -1.17 18.19 -30.51
N ALA A 313 -0.03 18.51 -31.09
CA ALA A 313 0.11 19.62 -32.03
C ALA A 313 0.36 19.02 -33.43
N ASP A 314 -0.29 19.61 -34.43
CA ASP A 314 -0.24 19.31 -35.86
C ASP A 314 -0.96 18.05 -36.38
N ALA A 315 -2.22 18.26 -36.74
CA ALA A 315 -2.75 17.77 -38.01
C ALA A 315 -3.78 18.79 -38.55
N ASP A 316 -3.26 19.86 -39.16
CA ASP A 316 -3.98 20.60 -40.21
C ASP A 316 -4.31 19.64 -41.36
N GLY A 317 -5.56 19.62 -41.81
CA GLY A 317 -6.05 18.62 -42.73
C GLY A 317 -7.52 18.83 -43.09
N ARG A 318 -7.82 19.94 -43.76
CA ARG A 318 -9.11 20.18 -44.43
C ARG A 318 -9.46 19.03 -45.38
N PRO A 319 -10.72 18.60 -45.46
CA PRO A 319 -11.22 17.88 -46.63
C PRO A 319 -11.87 18.86 -47.62
N ASP A 320 -11.20 19.06 -48.75
CA ASP A 320 -11.88 19.37 -50.02
C ASP A 320 -12.58 18.08 -50.49
N ASP A 321 -13.90 18.12 -50.66
CA ASP A 321 -14.59 17.21 -51.58
C ASP A 321 -15.65 18.01 -52.36
N GLU A 322 -15.25 18.46 -53.54
CA GLU A 322 -16.16 18.74 -54.65
C GLU A 322 -16.65 17.42 -55.23
N ARG A 323 -17.95 17.14 -55.15
CA ARG A 323 -18.72 16.56 -56.26
C ARG A 323 -20.24 16.61 -56.03
N ARG A 324 -20.85 17.52 -56.81
CA ARG A 324 -22.27 17.70 -57.20
C ARG A 324 -23.15 18.61 -56.35
#